data_AF-A0A2D6BYY0-F1
#
_entry.id   AF-A0A2D6BYY0-F1
#
_cell.length_a   1.000
_cell.length_b   1.000
_cell.length_c   1.000
_cell.angle_alpha   90.00
_cell.angle_beta   90.00
_cell.angle_gamma   90.00
#
_symmetry.space_group_name_H-M   'P 1'
#
loop_
_entity.id
_entity.type
_entity.pdbx_description
1 polymer ?
#
loop_
_entity_poly.entity_id
_entity_poly.type
_entity_poly.pdbx_seq_one_letter_code
_entity_poly.pdbx_strand_id
1 'polypeptide(L)' 'MKIWAVSALLAALAIFAFFFASVASGAFLGAAWLSDVGEMLVLVLACVLFVASTLMFEAIRHRE' A
#
# COMPACT_ATOMS: atom_id res chain seq x y z
N MET A 1 -14.96 13.93 -6.10
CA MET A 1 -13.59 13.38 -6.31
C MET A 1 -12.86 13.05 -5.00
N LYS A 2 -13.19 13.69 -3.87
CA LYS A 2 -12.64 13.38 -2.52
C LYS A 2 -12.73 11.91 -2.09
N ILE A 3 -13.77 11.19 -2.52
CA ILE A 3 -13.96 9.75 -2.26
C ILE A 3 -12.86 8.90 -2.88
N TRP A 4 -12.36 9.25 -4.07
CA TRP A 4 -11.35 8.45 -4.78
C TRP A 4 -9.99 8.47 -4.09
N ALA A 5 -9.58 9.61 -3.53
CA ALA A 5 -8.35 9.72 -2.74
C ALA A 5 -8.44 8.91 -1.44
N VAL A 6 -9.57 8.98 -0.74
CA VAL A 6 -9.80 8.19 0.49
C VAL A 6 -9.82 6.69 0.18
N SER A 7 -10.46 6.27 -0.92
CA SER A 7 -10.45 4.87 -1.37
C SER A 7 -9.04 4.38 -1.71
N ALA A 8 -8.22 5.20 -2.37
CA ALA A 8 -6.82 4.86 -2.65
C ALA A 8 -5.97 4.75 -1.38
N LEU A 9 -6.22 5.60 -0.38
CA LEU A 9 -5.53 5.53 0.91
C LEU A 9 -5.87 4.26 1.69
N LEU A 10 -7.15 3.88 1.72
CA LEU A 10 -7.62 2.63 2.32
C LEU A 10 -7.07 1.40 1.59
N ALA A 11 -6.99 1.44 0.26
CA ALA A 11 -6.37 0.40 -0.53
C ALA A 11 -4.86 0.27 -0.22
N ALA A 12 -4.13 1.39 -0.14
CA ALA A 12 -2.72 1.39 0.25
C ALA A 12 -2.51 0.79 1.65
N LEU A 13 -3.36 1.15 2.62
CA LEU A 13 -3.33 0.60 3.97
C LEU A 13 -3.59 -0.91 3.99
N ALA A 14 -4.58 -1.38 3.22
CA ALA A 14 -4.90 -2.80 3.12
C ALA A 14 -3.76 -3.61 2.49
N ILE A 15 -3.14 -3.09 1.43
CA ILE A 15 -1.99 -3.74 0.75
C ILE A 15 -0.78 -3.76 1.68
N PHE A 16 -0.54 -2.69 2.44
CA PHE A 16 0.52 -2.65 3.44
C PHE A 16 0.28 -3.66 4.57
N ALA A 17 -0.96 -3.78 5.06
CA ALA A 17 -1.31 -4.78 6.06
C ALA A 17 -1.12 -6.21 5.53
N PHE A 18 -1.45 -6.46 4.26
CA PHE A 18 -1.21 -7.75 3.61
C PHE A 18 0.29 -8.08 3.49
N PHE A 19 1.11 -7.11 3.07
CA PHE A 19 2.56 -7.25 3.08
C PHE A 19 3.08 -7.58 4.48
N PHE A 20 2.65 -6.82 5.50
CA PHE A 20 3.05 -7.05 6.88
C PHE A 20 2.67 -8.45 7.37
N ALA A 21 1.47 -8.93 7.02
CA ALA A 21 1.02 -10.27 7.36
C ALA A 21 1.86 -11.36 6.67
N SER A 22 2.22 -11.19 5.39
CA SER A 22 3.14 -12.11 4.70
C SER A 22 4.48 -12.19 5.41
N VAL A 23 5.13 -11.04 5.65
CA VAL A 23 6.44 -10.98 6.32
C VAL A 23 6.37 -11.57 7.74
N ALA A 24 5.33 -11.23 8.49
CA ALA A 24 5.12 -11.78 9.84
C ALA A 24 4.92 -13.30 9.80
N SER A 25 4.13 -13.82 8.86
CA SER A 25 3.95 -15.27 8.71
C SER A 25 5.24 -15.98 8.27
N GLY A 26 6.03 -15.37 7.39
CA GLY A 26 7.35 -15.88 7.02
C GLY A 26 8.31 -15.94 8.21
N ALA A 27 8.31 -14.89 9.05
CA ALA A 27 9.18 -14.79 10.22
C ALA A 27 8.76 -15.70 11.39
N PHE A 28 7.46 -15.86 11.66
CA PHE A 28 6.95 -16.62 12.81
C PHE A 28 6.60 -18.09 12.49
N LEU A 29 6.09 -18.37 11.28
CA LEU A 29 5.61 -19.70 10.88
C LEU A 29 6.56 -20.41 9.90
N GLY A 30 7.59 -19.72 9.39
CA GLY A 30 8.50 -20.26 8.38
C GLY A 30 7.84 -20.53 7.02
N ALA A 31 6.61 -20.05 6.83
CA ALA A 31 5.81 -20.24 5.62
C ALA A 31 5.66 -18.89 4.91
N ALA A 32 6.45 -18.70 3.86
CA ALA A 32 6.35 -17.52 3.01
C ALA A 32 5.24 -17.70 1.97
N TRP A 33 4.26 -16.78 1.95
CA TRP A 33 3.17 -16.80 0.98
C TRP A 33 3.61 -16.25 -0.38
N LEU A 34 4.58 -15.34 -0.38
CA LEU A 34 5.24 -14.74 -1.53
C LEU A 34 6.75 -15.00 -1.47
N SER A 35 7.42 -15.04 -2.62
CA SER A 35 8.89 -15.02 -2.62
C SER A 35 9.40 -13.65 -2.13
N ASP A 36 10.63 -13.60 -1.63
CA ASP A 36 11.29 -12.36 -1.15
C ASP A 36 11.14 -11.20 -2.15
N VAL A 37 11.33 -11.48 -3.44
CA VAL A 37 11.12 -10.50 -4.53
C VAL A 37 9.66 -10.04 -4.62
N GLY A 38 8.71 -10.96 -4.43
CA GLY A 38 7.28 -10.65 -4.43
C GLY A 38 6.89 -9.73 -3.28
N GLU A 39 7.36 -10.01 -2.06
CA GLU A 39 7.10 -9.18 -0.89
C GLU A 39 7.61 -7.74 -1.11
N MET A 40 8.83 -7.60 -1.66
CA MET A 40 9.40 -6.30 -1.99
C MET A 40 8.57 -5.56 -3.06
N LEU A 41 8.04 -6.26 -4.07
CA LEU A 41 7.14 -5.66 -5.08
C LEU A 41 5.82 -5.16 -4.48
N VAL A 42 5.23 -5.90 -3.54
CA VAL A 42 3.99 -5.48 -2.85
C VAL A 42 4.23 -4.21 -2.04
N LEU A 43 5.38 -4.10 -1.36
CA LEU A 43 5.76 -2.88 -0.64
C LEU A 43 5.91 -1.68 -1.60
N VAL A 44 6.56 -1.87 -2.74
CA VAL A 44 6.70 -0.82 -3.77
C VAL A 44 5.33 -0.36 -4.26
N LEU A 45 4.42 -1.30 -4.53
CA LEU A 45 3.07 -0.98 -4.98
C LEU A 45 2.27 -0.22 -3.92
N ALA A 46 2.40 -0.59 -2.64
CA ALA A 46 1.81 0.14 -1.52
C ALA A 46 2.35 1.59 -1.43
N CYS A 47 3.67 1.78 -1.58
CA CYS A 47 4.29 3.11 -1.59
C CYS A 47 3.80 3.97 -2.76
N VAL A 48 3.73 3.43 -3.97
CA VAL A 48 3.27 4.16 -5.15
C VAL A 48 1.81 4.60 -4.98
N LEU A 49 0.93 3.70 -4.51
CA LEU A 49 -0.48 4.03 -4.26
C LEU A 49 -0.63 5.10 -3.18
N PHE A 50 0.17 5.02 -2.10
CA PHE A 50 0.17 6.02 -1.04
C PHE A 50 0.59 7.39 -1.57
N VAL A 51 1.73 7.49 -2.26
CA VAL A 51 2.25 8.74 -2.82
C VAL A 51 1.28 9.32 -3.86
N ALA A 52 0.76 8.49 -4.77
CA ALA A 52 -0.22 8.93 -5.76
C ALA A 52 -1.49 9.49 -5.09
N SER A 53 -1.99 8.83 -4.04
CA SER A 53 -3.15 9.30 -3.28
C SER A 53 -2.89 10.65 -2.61
N THR A 54 -1.75 10.82 -1.95
CA THR A 54 -1.35 12.10 -1.33
C THR A 54 -1.21 13.21 -2.37
N LEU A 55 -0.56 12.95 -3.51
CA LEU A 55 -0.41 13.94 -4.58
C LEU A 55 -1.76 14.32 -5.20
N MET A 56 -2.67 13.37 -5.41
CA MET A 56 -4.02 13.67 -5.88
C MET A 56 -4.81 14.51 -4.87
N PHE A 57 -4.65 14.23 -3.57
CA PHE A 57 -5.29 15.01 -2.51
C PHE A 57 -4.78 16.45 -2.46
N GLU A 58 -3.46 16.65 -2.52
CA GLU A 58 -2.84 17.98 -2.57
C GLU A 58 -3.18 18.73 -3.86
N ALA A 59 -3.16 18.07 -5.02
CA ALA A 59 -3.53 18.70 -6.29
C ALA A 59 -4.98 19.18 -6.32
N ILE A 60 -5.90 18.51 -5.62
CA ILE A 60 -7.28 18.96 -5.45
C ILE A 60 -7.32 20.19 -4.53
N ARG A 61 -6.59 20.15 -3.42
CA ARG A 61 -6.55 21.24 -2.42
C ARG A 61 -5.96 22.54 -2.96
N HIS A 62 -4.93 22.45 -3.82
CA HIS A 62 -4.26 23.62 -4.41
C HIS A 62 -4.99 24.21 -5.63
N ARG A 63 -6.07 23.58 -6.11
CA ARG A 63 -6.87 24.03 -7.26
C ARG A 63 -8.08 24.89 -6.86
N GLU A 64 -8.29 25.09 -5.56
CA GLU A 64 -9.28 25.99 -4.94
C GLU A 64 -8.58 27.24 -4.42
#